data_AF-A0A7S1AKG7-F1
#
_entry.id   AF-A0A7S1AKG7-F1
#
_cell.length_a   1.000
_cell.length_b   1.000
_cell.length_c   1.000
_cell.angle_alpha   90.00
_cell.angle_beta   90.00
_cell.angle_gamma   90.00
#
_symmetry.space_group_name_H-M   'P 1'
#
loop_
_entity.id
_entity.type
_entity.pdbx_description
1 polymer ?
#
loop_
_entity_poly.entity_id
_entity_poly.type
_entity_poly.pdbx_seq_one_letter_code
_entity_poly.pdbx_strand_id
1 'polypeptide(L)'
;FYLGGECAEAYNVLCGSLSYSDVGGTFSSLSSRRNWHNYVGPGRWLSWHVLWCCWTHTGSAEAVEPTEVMVVNFLGLVKALAPNAVLKRLFHDYATLFHQRVLVAEELSDLDLPFTAYHDIVWHMERQHQIMISNSALETLSKQSWRRRLSSRAIKALQEEIVSGNCILVETLTGDTELVDRVVAVTAVRLELADRSVFACLLKYEAEEGFTV
;
A
#
# COMPACT_ATOMS: atom_id res chain seq x y z
N PHE A 1 -19.34 -9.74 0.65
CA PHE A 1 -19.61 -9.71 -0.81
C PHE A 1 -19.32 -11.10 -1.39
N TYR A 2 -19.68 -11.35 -2.65
CA TYR A 2 -19.51 -12.65 -3.31
C TYR A 2 -18.61 -12.53 -4.54
N LEU A 3 -17.92 -13.63 -4.83
CA LEU A 3 -17.09 -13.83 -6.02
C LEU A 3 -17.78 -13.38 -7.32
N GLY A 4 -17.03 -12.73 -8.20
CA GLY A 4 -17.45 -12.47 -9.59
C GLY A 4 -18.41 -11.29 -9.77
N GLY A 5 -18.84 -10.63 -8.69
CA GLY A 5 -19.61 -9.39 -8.77
C GLY A 5 -18.74 -8.21 -9.21
N GLU A 6 -19.28 -7.34 -10.06
CA GLU A 6 -18.70 -6.00 -10.27
C GLU A 6 -18.65 -5.28 -8.92
N CYS A 7 -17.46 -4.79 -8.56
CA CYS A 7 -17.24 -4.10 -7.32
C CYS A 7 -17.28 -2.58 -7.56
N ALA A 8 -17.97 -1.85 -6.70
CA ALA A 8 -17.89 -0.38 -6.64
C ALA A 8 -17.57 0.13 -5.23
N GLU A 9 -17.22 -0.78 -4.30
CA GLU A 9 -17.16 -0.53 -2.88
C GLU A 9 -15.93 -1.18 -2.25
N ALA A 10 -15.12 -0.39 -1.55
CA ALA A 10 -14.06 -0.89 -0.70
C ALA A 10 -14.57 -1.03 0.74
N TYR A 11 -14.04 -2.01 1.46
CA TYR A 11 -14.48 -2.34 2.82
C TYR A 11 -13.30 -2.22 3.78
N ASN A 12 -13.47 -1.54 4.91
CA ASN A 12 -12.50 -1.51 6.00
C ASN A 12 -13.14 -2.06 7.27
N VAL A 13 -12.50 -3.04 7.90
CA VAL A 13 -13.01 -3.64 9.14
C VAL A 13 -12.73 -2.70 10.30
N LEU A 14 -13.77 -2.18 10.96
CA LEU A 14 -13.62 -1.28 12.12
C LEU A 14 -13.49 -2.07 13.42
N CYS A 15 -14.34 -3.08 13.60
CA CYS A 15 -14.30 -4.01 14.73
C CYS A 15 -14.78 -5.40 14.32
N GLY A 16 -14.38 -6.44 15.06
CA GLY A 16 -14.69 -7.84 14.73
C GLY A 16 -13.71 -8.45 13.72
N SER A 17 -14.15 -9.48 13.00
CA SER A 17 -13.32 -10.20 12.04
C SER A 17 -14.13 -10.86 10.93
N LEU A 18 -13.54 -10.86 9.73
CA LEU A 18 -14.08 -11.54 8.55
C LEU A 18 -13.21 -12.75 8.21
N SER A 19 -13.83 -13.86 7.80
CA SER A 19 -13.17 -14.94 7.09
C SER A 19 -13.24 -14.64 5.60
N TYR A 20 -12.08 -14.49 4.97
CA TYR A 20 -11.97 -14.35 3.53
C TYR A 20 -11.59 -15.69 2.90
N SER A 21 -12.34 -16.08 1.88
CA SER A 21 -12.10 -17.27 1.06
C SER A 21 -11.84 -16.83 -0.37
N ASP A 22 -10.58 -16.91 -0.79
CA ASP A 22 -10.19 -16.61 -2.16
C ASP A 22 -10.59 -17.78 -3.08
N VAL A 23 -11.15 -17.45 -4.24
CA VAL A 23 -11.46 -18.43 -5.28
C VAL A 23 -10.49 -18.30 -6.47
N GLY A 24 -9.61 -17.30 -6.41
CA GLY A 24 -8.56 -16.95 -7.36
C GLY A 24 -7.44 -17.99 -7.43
N GLY A 25 -7.76 -19.16 -7.95
CA GLY A 25 -6.81 -20.04 -8.61
C GLY A 25 -7.15 -20.09 -10.09
N THR A 26 -6.60 -19.18 -10.89
CA THR A 26 -6.59 -19.28 -12.35
C THR A 26 -5.82 -20.54 -12.75
N PHE A 27 -6.54 -21.62 -13.04
CA PHE A 27 -6.29 -22.71 -13.99
C PHE A 27 -4.93 -23.47 -14.08
N SER A 28 -3.85 -23.06 -13.43
CA SER A 28 -2.53 -23.68 -13.58
C SER A 28 -2.03 -24.31 -12.28
N SER A 29 -2.55 -25.50 -12.02
CA SER A 29 -1.98 -26.61 -11.23
C SER A 29 -2.89 -27.08 -10.09
N LEU A 30 -3.36 -28.32 -10.22
CA LEU A 30 -4.14 -29.08 -9.25
C LEU A 30 -3.33 -29.43 -7.97
N SER A 31 -2.13 -28.89 -7.81
CA SER A 31 -1.19 -29.25 -6.75
C SER A 31 -1.14 -28.16 -5.70
N SER A 32 -2.00 -28.32 -4.69
CA SER A 32 -2.02 -27.60 -3.40
C SER A 32 -2.97 -26.39 -3.34
N ARG A 33 -4.28 -26.66 -3.36
CA ARG A 33 -5.27 -25.80 -2.68
C ARG A 33 -4.93 -25.76 -1.19
N ARG A 34 -4.02 -24.88 -0.79
CA ARG A 34 -3.95 -24.47 0.61
C ARG A 34 -5.20 -23.60 0.84
N ASN A 35 -6.13 -24.12 1.62
CA ASN A 35 -7.23 -23.32 2.17
C ASN A 35 -6.63 -22.30 3.14
N TRP A 36 -6.11 -21.20 2.61
CA TRP A 36 -5.75 -20.04 3.42
C TRP A 36 -7.05 -19.33 3.77
N HIS A 37 -7.67 -19.74 4.88
CA HIS A 37 -8.65 -18.89 5.53
C HIS A 37 -7.88 -17.69 6.08
N ASN A 38 -7.94 -16.59 5.34
CA ASN A 38 -7.34 -15.34 5.76
C ASN A 38 -8.35 -14.64 6.66
N TYR A 39 -8.01 -14.50 7.93
CA TYR A 39 -8.77 -13.67 8.84
C TYR A 39 -8.43 -12.21 8.59
N VAL A 40 -9.45 -11.42 8.27
CA VAL A 40 -9.32 -9.97 8.07
C VAL A 40 -9.82 -9.28 9.33
N GLY A 41 -8.87 -8.81 10.14
CA GLY A 41 -9.16 -8.14 11.40
C GLY A 41 -9.29 -6.61 11.27
N PRO A 42 -9.47 -5.91 12.40
CA PRO A 42 -9.66 -4.46 12.42
C PRO A 42 -8.52 -3.68 11.75
N GLY A 43 -8.87 -2.57 11.10
CA GLY A 43 -7.98 -1.70 10.34
C GLY A 43 -7.60 -2.21 8.95
N ARG A 44 -7.88 -3.48 8.62
CA ARG A 44 -7.56 -4.06 7.32
C ARG A 44 -8.64 -3.74 6.28
N TRP A 45 -8.18 -3.57 5.05
CA TRP A 45 -9.04 -3.33 3.91
C TRP A 45 -9.33 -4.62 3.14
N LEU A 46 -10.49 -4.67 2.51
CA LEU A 46 -10.86 -5.64 1.47
C LEU A 46 -11.31 -4.87 0.23
N SER A 47 -10.91 -5.38 -0.93
CA SER A 47 -11.25 -4.85 -2.26
C SER A 47 -10.90 -3.38 -2.43
N TRP A 48 -9.86 -2.88 -1.73
CA TRP A 48 -9.44 -1.48 -1.81
C TRP A 48 -9.01 -1.07 -3.24
N HIS A 49 -8.60 -2.06 -4.04
CA HIS A 49 -8.32 -2.00 -5.48
C HIS A 49 -9.40 -1.28 -6.29
N VAL A 50 -10.68 -1.43 -5.90
CA VAL A 50 -11.84 -0.84 -6.59
C VAL A 50 -11.84 0.69 -6.59
N LEU A 51 -11.12 1.30 -5.65
CA LEU A 51 -11.00 2.76 -5.57
C LEU A 51 -10.13 3.32 -6.71
N TRP A 52 -9.35 2.47 -7.37
CA TRP A 52 -8.30 2.87 -8.32
C TRP A 52 -8.51 2.31 -9.72
N CYS A 53 -9.23 1.19 -9.86
CA CYS A 53 -9.49 0.55 -11.14
C CYS A 53 -10.81 -0.22 -11.14
N CYS A 54 -11.28 -0.60 -12.33
CA CYS A 54 -12.40 -1.52 -12.45
C CYS A 54 -12.00 -2.88 -11.87
N TRP A 55 -12.73 -3.33 -10.85
CA TRP A 55 -12.38 -4.54 -10.09
C TRP A 55 -13.58 -5.48 -10.00
N THR A 56 -13.29 -6.77 -10.07
CA THR A 56 -14.24 -7.85 -9.83
C THR A 56 -13.74 -8.64 -8.64
N HIS A 57 -14.60 -8.89 -7.66
CA HIS A 57 -14.20 -9.63 -6.46
C HIS A 57 -13.60 -10.99 -6.82
N THR A 58 -12.43 -11.27 -6.26
CA THR A 58 -11.66 -12.52 -6.45
C THR A 58 -12.00 -13.58 -5.40
N GLY A 59 -12.68 -13.18 -4.32
CA GLY A 59 -13.16 -14.08 -3.28
C GLY A 59 -14.50 -13.68 -2.67
N SER A 60 -14.82 -14.35 -1.57
CA SER A 60 -15.97 -14.05 -0.72
C SER A 60 -15.50 -13.80 0.70
N ALA A 61 -16.16 -12.86 1.38
CA ALA A 61 -15.89 -12.55 2.79
C ALA A 61 -17.17 -12.70 3.62
N GLU A 62 -17.06 -13.40 4.73
CA GLU A 62 -18.15 -13.64 5.68
C GLU A 62 -17.72 -13.24 7.10
N ALA A 63 -18.63 -12.64 7.86
CA ALA A 63 -18.36 -12.28 9.24
C ALA A 63 -18.31 -13.53 10.13
N VAL A 64 -17.25 -13.68 10.92
CA VAL A 64 -17.08 -14.80 11.86
C VAL A 64 -17.73 -14.49 13.21
N GLU A 65 -17.83 -13.20 13.53
CA GLU A 65 -18.41 -12.64 14.75
C GLU A 65 -19.14 -11.33 14.41
N PRO A 66 -19.90 -10.72 15.34
CA PRO A 66 -20.45 -9.38 15.13
C PRO A 66 -19.35 -8.40 14.70
N THR A 67 -19.47 -7.88 13.47
CA THR A 67 -18.41 -7.11 12.80
C THR A 67 -18.99 -5.81 12.28
N GLU A 68 -18.29 -4.70 12.51
CA GLU A 68 -18.62 -3.41 11.90
C GLU A 68 -17.64 -3.11 10.77
N VAL A 69 -18.19 -2.71 9.62
CA VAL A 69 -17.42 -2.47 8.40
C VAL A 69 -17.75 -1.08 7.88
N MET A 70 -16.71 -0.28 7.61
CA MET A 70 -16.84 0.96 6.84
C MET A 70 -16.85 0.62 5.35
N VAL A 71 -17.83 1.17 4.63
CA VAL A 71 -17.96 0.98 3.18
C VAL A 71 -17.63 2.30 2.47
N VAL A 72 -16.67 2.28 1.56
CA VAL A 72 -16.32 3.42 0.72
C VAL A 72 -16.79 3.17 -0.70
N ASN A 73 -17.82 3.91 -1.11
CA ASN A 73 -18.34 3.87 -2.47
C ASN A 73 -17.48 4.72 -3.43
N PHE A 74 -17.01 4.11 -4.52
CA PHE A 74 -16.16 4.78 -5.51
C PHE A 74 -16.81 6.03 -6.12
N LEU A 75 -18.09 5.98 -6.50
CA LEU A 75 -18.78 7.14 -7.07
C LEU A 75 -18.94 8.27 -6.04
N GLY A 76 -19.13 7.91 -4.77
CA GLY A 76 -19.12 8.86 -3.65
C GLY A 76 -17.76 9.56 -3.51
N LEU A 77 -16.67 8.78 -3.56
CA LEU A 77 -15.31 9.31 -3.52
C LEU A 77 -15.02 10.27 -4.68
N VAL A 78 -15.37 9.90 -5.91
CA VAL A 78 -15.20 10.76 -7.10
C VAL A 78 -15.95 12.09 -6.93
N LYS A 79 -17.19 12.06 -6.42
CA LYS A 79 -17.98 13.27 -6.14
C LYS A 79 -17.32 14.14 -5.06
N ALA A 80 -16.76 13.53 -4.02
CA ALA A 80 -16.08 14.24 -2.94
C ALA A 80 -14.79 14.92 -3.41
N LEU A 81 -14.06 14.30 -4.36
CA LEU A 81 -12.84 14.85 -4.94
C LEU A 81 -13.09 15.94 -5.99
N ALA A 82 -14.27 15.95 -6.61
CA ALA A 82 -14.60 16.84 -7.73
C ALA A 82 -14.32 18.35 -7.48
N PRO A 83 -14.55 18.92 -6.28
CA PRO A 83 -14.26 20.33 -6.03
C PRO A 83 -12.77 20.69 -5.95
N ASN A 84 -11.87 19.71 -5.75
CA ASN A 84 -10.45 19.95 -5.54
C ASN A 84 -9.61 19.36 -6.69
N ALA A 85 -9.26 20.21 -7.65
CA ALA A 85 -8.48 19.80 -8.83
C ALA A 85 -7.10 19.21 -8.49
N VAL A 86 -6.48 19.68 -7.39
CA VAL A 86 -5.17 19.20 -6.93
C VAL A 86 -5.29 17.76 -6.43
N LEU A 87 -6.24 17.49 -5.54
CA LEU A 87 -6.50 16.12 -5.05
C LEU A 87 -6.95 15.20 -6.19
N LYS A 88 -7.78 15.69 -7.10
CA LYS A 88 -8.20 14.92 -8.27
C LYS A 88 -7.01 14.46 -9.11
N ARG A 89 -6.03 15.34 -9.36
CA ARG A 89 -4.81 14.99 -10.09
C ARG A 89 -3.95 13.99 -9.31
N LEU A 90 -3.77 14.21 -8.01
CA LEU A 90 -3.05 13.30 -7.13
C LEU A 90 -3.64 11.87 -7.17
N PHE A 91 -4.96 11.76 -7.03
CA PHE A 91 -5.69 10.48 -7.09
C PHE A 91 -5.60 9.83 -8.46
N HIS A 92 -5.68 10.61 -9.54
CA HIS A 92 -5.52 10.10 -10.90
C HIS A 92 -4.14 9.48 -11.12
N ASP A 93 -3.07 10.15 -10.68
CA ASP A 93 -1.71 9.65 -10.81
C ASP A 93 -1.49 8.37 -10.01
N TYR A 94 -2.01 8.34 -8.77
CA TYR A 94 -1.98 7.15 -7.94
C TYR A 94 -2.71 5.99 -8.61
N ALA A 95 -3.94 6.21 -9.09
CA ALA A 95 -4.75 5.21 -9.76
C ALA A 95 -4.11 4.68 -11.05
N THR A 96 -3.45 5.56 -11.81
CA THR A 96 -2.75 5.18 -13.05
C THR A 96 -1.60 4.22 -12.75
N LEU A 97 -0.76 4.54 -11.78
CA LEU A 97 0.37 3.68 -11.38
C LEU A 97 -0.12 2.38 -10.76
N PHE A 98 -1.16 2.45 -9.93
CA PHE A 98 -1.79 1.28 -9.35
C PHE A 98 -2.28 0.31 -10.42
N HIS A 99 -3.03 0.82 -11.40
CA HIS A 99 -3.56 0.02 -12.49
C HIS A 99 -2.43 -0.63 -13.32
N GLN A 100 -1.33 0.08 -13.57
CA GLN A 100 -0.17 -0.51 -14.24
C GLN A 100 0.42 -1.70 -13.47
N ARG A 101 0.42 -1.67 -12.13
CA ARG A 101 0.85 -2.80 -11.29
C ARG A 101 -0.13 -3.97 -11.36
N VAL A 102 -1.42 -3.68 -11.31
CA VAL A 102 -2.47 -4.71 -11.47
C VAL A 102 -2.32 -5.46 -12.80
N LEU A 103 -2.01 -4.75 -13.90
CA LEU A 103 -1.87 -5.36 -15.22
C LEU A 103 -0.69 -6.35 -15.36
N VAL A 104 0.32 -6.25 -14.49
CA VAL A 104 1.50 -7.12 -14.50
C VAL A 104 1.51 -8.12 -13.34
N ALA A 105 0.49 -8.11 -12.48
CA ALA A 105 0.36 -9.04 -11.36
C ALA A 105 -0.02 -10.43 -11.90
N GLU A 106 0.69 -11.47 -11.44
CA GLU A 106 0.42 -12.86 -11.82
C GLU A 106 -0.83 -13.40 -11.12
N GLU A 107 -1.06 -12.98 -9.88
CA GLU A 107 -2.19 -13.37 -9.05
C GLU A 107 -2.92 -12.11 -8.56
N LEU A 108 -4.25 -12.18 -8.58
CA LEU A 108 -5.11 -11.09 -8.11
C LEU A 108 -5.82 -11.53 -6.82
N SER A 109 -5.80 -10.67 -5.81
CA SER A 109 -6.51 -10.90 -4.56
C SER A 109 -7.22 -9.63 -4.09
N ASP A 110 -8.37 -9.78 -3.43
CA ASP A 110 -9.10 -8.65 -2.85
C ASP A 110 -8.37 -8.07 -1.64
N LEU A 111 -7.44 -8.80 -1.03
CA LEU A 111 -6.74 -8.38 0.19
C LEU A 111 -5.54 -7.49 -0.13
N ASP A 112 -4.59 -8.00 -0.92
CA ASP A 112 -3.35 -7.32 -1.25
C ASP A 112 -2.86 -7.74 -2.65
N LEU A 113 -2.07 -6.90 -3.29
CA LEU A 113 -1.34 -7.22 -4.52
C LEU A 113 0.16 -6.93 -4.34
N PRO A 114 1.04 -7.73 -4.98
CA PRO A 114 2.47 -7.46 -4.97
C PRO A 114 2.81 -6.07 -5.52
N PHE A 115 3.72 -5.37 -4.85
CA PHE A 115 4.23 -4.04 -5.26
C PHE A 115 3.16 -2.96 -5.39
N THR A 116 2.03 -3.13 -4.70
CA THR A 116 0.98 -2.12 -4.66
C THR A 116 0.80 -1.51 -3.26
N ALA A 117 1.78 -1.69 -2.38
CA ALA A 117 1.76 -1.02 -1.09
C ALA A 117 1.75 0.51 -1.30
N TYR A 118 1.16 1.24 -0.37
CA TYR A 118 1.00 2.69 -0.51
C TYR A 118 2.32 3.41 -0.82
N HIS A 119 3.39 3.09 -0.08
CA HIS A 119 4.71 3.68 -0.31
C HIS A 119 5.32 3.31 -1.66
N ASP A 120 5.08 2.09 -2.16
CA ASP A 120 5.60 1.65 -3.46
C ASP A 120 4.98 2.48 -4.59
N ILE A 121 3.67 2.73 -4.52
CA ILE A 121 2.98 3.54 -5.53
C ILE A 121 3.43 5.00 -5.41
N VAL A 122 3.44 5.57 -4.20
CA VAL A 122 3.87 6.96 -3.98
C VAL A 122 5.30 7.19 -4.47
N TRP A 123 6.20 6.24 -4.26
CA TRP A 123 7.58 6.32 -4.73
C TRP A 123 7.69 6.51 -6.26
N HIS A 124 6.72 6.00 -7.02
CA HIS A 124 6.69 6.11 -8.48
C HIS A 124 5.87 7.29 -9.00
N MET A 125 5.18 8.05 -8.12
CA MET A 125 4.41 9.22 -8.52
C MET A 125 5.29 10.37 -9.02
N GLU A 126 4.70 11.32 -9.75
CA GLU A 126 5.39 12.55 -10.12
C GLU A 126 5.97 13.26 -8.89
N ARG A 127 7.13 13.87 -9.07
CA ARG A 127 7.91 14.45 -7.97
C ARG A 127 7.12 15.48 -7.14
N GLN A 128 6.28 16.27 -7.79
CA GLN A 128 5.43 17.27 -7.12
C GLN A 128 4.42 16.63 -6.17
N HIS A 129 3.84 15.48 -6.57
CA HIS A 129 2.91 14.71 -5.76
C HIS A 129 3.60 14.03 -4.57
N GLN A 130 4.80 13.48 -4.78
CA GLN A 130 5.62 12.94 -3.67
C GLN A 130 5.90 14.01 -2.60
N ILE A 131 6.29 15.22 -3.01
CA ILE A 131 6.56 16.34 -2.10
C ILE A 131 5.28 16.73 -1.36
N MET A 132 4.14 16.78 -2.05
CA MET A 132 2.85 17.11 -1.44
C MET A 132 2.47 16.12 -0.34
N ILE A 133 2.53 14.82 -0.62
CA ILE A 133 2.26 13.76 0.36
C ILE A 133 3.25 13.85 1.52
N SER A 134 4.55 13.99 1.21
CA SER A 134 5.60 14.05 2.22
C SER A 134 5.48 15.27 3.14
N ASN A 135 5.06 16.42 2.61
CA ASN A 135 4.84 17.62 3.41
C ASN A 135 3.64 17.46 4.36
N SER A 136 2.57 16.77 3.93
CA SER A 136 1.46 16.40 4.82
C SER A 136 1.96 15.54 5.98
N ALA A 137 2.72 14.48 5.66
CA ALA A 137 3.32 13.59 6.66
C ALA A 137 4.30 14.32 7.59
N LEU A 138 5.07 15.28 7.08
CA LEU A 138 5.97 16.10 7.86
C LEU A 138 5.21 17.05 8.82
N GLU A 139 4.04 17.56 8.41
CA GLU A 139 3.17 18.35 9.27
C GLU A 139 2.64 17.51 10.45
N THR A 140 2.18 16.29 10.17
CA THR A 140 1.77 15.32 11.20
C THR A 140 2.92 14.99 12.15
N LEU A 141 4.11 14.72 11.62
CA LEU A 141 5.31 14.50 12.43
C LEU A 141 5.68 15.73 13.29
N SER A 142 5.53 16.93 12.74
CA SER A 142 5.82 18.19 13.43
C SER A 142 4.85 18.44 14.58
N LYS A 143 3.56 18.10 14.43
CA LYS A 143 2.55 18.16 15.51
C LYS A 143 2.88 17.18 16.64
N GLN A 144 3.50 16.04 16.32
CA GLN A 144 3.95 15.04 17.29
C GLN A 144 5.36 15.32 17.87
N SER A 145 6.05 16.37 17.43
CA SER A 145 7.48 16.62 17.73
C SER A 145 7.81 16.71 19.22
N TRP A 146 6.92 17.27 20.04
CA TRP A 146 7.11 17.37 21.49
C TRP A 146 7.18 16.00 22.17
N ARG A 147 6.44 15.00 21.67
CA ARG A 147 6.49 13.62 22.18
C ARG A 147 7.79 12.92 21.77
N ARG A 148 8.28 13.20 20.55
CA ARG A 148 9.44 12.52 19.95
C ARG A 148 10.78 13.24 20.18
N ARG A 149 10.80 14.39 20.88
CA ARG A 149 12.00 15.23 21.10
C ARG A 149 12.72 15.61 19.79
N LEU A 150 11.98 15.78 18.70
CA LEU A 150 12.55 16.16 17.41
C LEU A 150 12.93 17.65 17.42
N SER A 151 14.19 17.95 17.08
CA SER A 151 14.64 19.34 16.97
C SER A 151 14.12 19.99 15.69
N SER A 152 13.91 21.32 15.71
CA SER A 152 13.57 22.10 14.52
C SER A 152 14.61 21.96 13.39
N ARG A 153 15.89 21.77 13.75
CA ARG A 153 16.97 21.49 12.79
C ARG A 153 16.77 20.16 12.09
N ALA A 154 16.35 19.12 12.81
CA ALA A 154 16.10 17.79 12.23
C ALA A 154 14.91 17.82 11.27
N ILE A 155 13.82 18.50 11.62
CA ILE A 155 12.66 18.68 10.73
C ILE A 155 13.06 19.44 9.45
N LYS A 156 13.87 20.50 9.59
CA LYS A 156 14.37 21.26 8.43
C LYS A 156 15.27 20.40 7.52
N ALA A 157 16.19 19.63 8.09
CA ALA A 157 17.03 18.71 7.32
C ALA A 157 16.18 17.66 6.57
N LEU A 158 15.16 17.11 7.22
CA LEU A 158 14.24 16.16 6.60
C LEU A 158 13.44 16.81 5.45
N GLN A 159 13.01 18.05 5.61
CA GLN A 159 12.38 18.81 4.52
C GLN A 159 13.32 19.01 3.32
N GLU A 160 14.60 19.29 3.56
CA GLU A 160 15.62 19.42 2.51
C GLU A 160 15.86 18.09 1.77
N GLU A 161 15.85 16.96 2.48
CA GLU A 161 15.88 15.61 1.88
C GLU A 161 14.63 15.34 1.03
N ILE A 162 13.45 15.68 1.55
CA ILE A 162 12.16 15.56 0.84
C ILE A 162 12.15 16.40 -0.42
N VAL A 163 12.81 17.55 -0.48
CA VAL A 163 12.86 18.43 -1.66
C VAL A 163 13.92 17.99 -2.67
N SER A 164 15.06 17.48 -2.18
CA SER A 164 16.14 16.96 -3.05
C SER A 164 15.83 15.60 -3.68
N GLY A 165 14.88 14.86 -3.11
CA GLY A 165 14.43 13.56 -3.65
C GLY A 165 15.18 12.38 -3.08
N ASN A 166 15.87 12.59 -1.96
CA ASN A 166 16.61 11.54 -1.26
C ASN A 166 15.68 10.63 -0.45
N CYS A 167 14.50 11.13 -0.06
CA CYS A 167 13.47 10.35 0.61
C CYS A 167 12.06 10.86 0.28
N ILE A 168 11.07 10.04 0.61
CA ILE A 168 9.68 10.46 0.78
C ILE A 168 9.22 10.14 2.20
N LEU A 169 8.22 10.87 2.68
CA LEU A 169 7.51 10.53 3.91
C LEU A 169 6.09 10.11 3.55
N VAL A 170 5.61 9.06 4.20
CA VAL A 170 4.23 8.61 4.07
C VAL A 170 3.63 8.40 5.46
N GLU A 171 2.34 8.74 5.60
CA GLU A 171 1.59 8.40 6.80
C GLU A 171 1.10 6.96 6.68
N THR A 172 1.32 6.17 7.73
CA THR A 172 0.89 4.78 7.85
C THR A 172 0.05 4.64 9.11
N LEU A 173 -1.05 3.89 9.03
CA LEU A 173 -1.88 3.57 10.18
C LEU A 173 -1.47 2.20 10.72
N THR A 174 -1.16 2.13 12.01
CA THR A 174 -0.96 0.86 12.73
C THR A 174 -1.88 0.84 13.94
N GLY A 175 -3.03 0.18 13.80
CA GLY A 175 -4.15 0.31 14.73
C GLY A 175 -4.62 1.76 14.79
N ASP A 176 -4.73 2.31 16.01
CA ASP A 176 -5.19 3.69 16.24
C ASP A 176 -4.04 4.72 16.23
N THR A 177 -2.82 4.31 15.86
CA THR A 177 -1.65 5.20 15.89
C THR A 177 -1.24 5.61 14.48
N GLU A 178 -1.21 6.92 14.25
CA GLU A 178 -0.60 7.53 13.07
C GLU A 178 0.93 7.49 13.18
N LEU A 179 1.53 6.69 12.31
CA LEU A 179 2.97 6.62 12.12
C LEU A 179 3.36 7.36 10.84
N VAL A 180 4.62 7.79 10.78
CA VAL A 180 5.19 8.43 9.59
C VAL A 180 6.42 7.62 9.24
N ASP A 181 6.37 6.96 8.09
CA ASP A 181 7.47 6.16 7.58
C ASP A 181 8.31 7.01 6.64
N ARG A 182 9.63 6.92 6.80
CA ARG A 182 10.61 7.51 5.89
C ARG A 182 11.05 6.42 4.91
N VAL A 183 10.72 6.61 3.65
CA VAL A 183 11.05 5.66 2.57
C VAL A 183 12.23 6.22 1.80
N VAL A 184 13.25 5.38 1.60
CA VAL A 184 14.47 5.70 0.87
C VAL A 184 14.71 4.62 -0.18
N ALA A 185 15.06 5.02 -1.41
CA ALA A 185 15.53 4.04 -2.38
C ALA A 185 16.98 3.67 -2.09
N VAL A 186 17.22 2.37 -2.04
CA VAL A 186 18.55 1.80 -1.92
C VAL A 186 18.82 0.99 -3.17
N THR A 187 19.89 1.31 -3.88
CA THR A 187 20.34 0.51 -5.03
C THR A 187 21.46 -0.42 -4.57
N ALA A 188 21.22 -1.72 -4.63
CA ALA A 188 22.24 -2.73 -4.43
C ALA A 188 22.78 -3.20 -5.78
N VAL A 189 24.10 -3.21 -5.95
CA VAL A 189 24.76 -3.76 -7.15
C VAL A 189 25.61 -4.94 -6.71
N ARG A 190 25.36 -6.11 -7.32
CA ARG A 190 26.16 -7.32 -7.19
C ARG A 190 26.86 -7.56 -8.52
N LEU A 191 28.17 -7.39 -8.53
CA LEU A 191 29.02 -7.69 -9.68
C LEU A 191 29.52 -9.12 -9.55
N GLU A 192 29.24 -9.95 -10.55
CA GLU A 192 29.72 -11.32 -10.62
C GLU A 192 30.73 -11.46 -11.76
N LEU A 193 31.78 -12.22 -11.52
CA LEU A 193 32.72 -12.64 -12.55
C LEU A 193 32.08 -13.74 -13.42
N ALA A 194 32.72 -14.07 -14.54
CA ALA A 194 32.25 -15.10 -15.47
C ALA A 194 32.10 -16.49 -14.81
N ASP A 195 32.82 -16.74 -13.71
CA ASP A 195 32.75 -17.95 -12.90
C ASP A 195 31.67 -17.90 -11.78
N ARG A 196 30.80 -16.89 -11.79
CA ARG A 196 29.77 -16.59 -10.77
C ARG A 196 30.30 -16.23 -9.38
N SER A 197 31.62 -16.05 -9.23
CA SER A 197 32.15 -15.49 -7.98
C SER A 197 31.79 -14.00 -7.87
N VAL A 198 31.51 -13.54 -6.66
CA VAL A 198 31.15 -12.15 -6.42
C VAL A 198 32.42 -11.29 -6.41
N PHE A 199 32.51 -10.35 -7.36
CA PHE A 199 33.60 -9.38 -7.44
C PHE A 199 33.40 -8.24 -6.44
N ALA A 200 32.19 -7.66 -6.43
CA ALA A 200 31.84 -6.57 -5.53
C ALA A 200 30.34 -6.59 -5.21
N CYS A 201 30.01 -6.22 -3.98
CA CYS A 201 28.64 -6.06 -3.52
C CYS A 201 28.55 -4.73 -2.75
N LEU A 202 27.85 -3.74 -3.32
CA LEU A 202 27.75 -2.40 -2.71
C LEU A 202 26.75 -2.35 -1.55
N LEU A 203 25.90 -3.37 -1.43
CA LEU A 203 24.98 -3.50 -0.31
C LEU A 203 24.65 -4.98 -0.06
N LYS A 204 24.92 -5.44 1.17
CA LYS A 204 24.47 -6.76 1.61
C LYS A 204 23.19 -6.56 2.42
N TYR A 205 22.06 -6.94 1.83
CA TYR A 205 20.80 -7.03 2.57
C TYR A 205 20.73 -8.40 3.24
N GLU A 206 20.68 -8.40 4.57
CA GLU A 206 20.38 -9.62 5.33
C GLU A 206 18.87 -9.60 5.54
N ALA A 207 18.16 -10.41 4.74
CA ALA A 207 16.75 -10.64 5.00
C ALA A 207 16.64 -11.31 6.37
N GLU A 208 15.95 -10.69 7.32
CA GLU A 208 15.59 -11.38 8.55
C GLU A 208 14.75 -12.60 8.17
N GLU A 209 15.27 -13.80 8.46
CA GLU A 209 14.56 -15.07 8.27
C GLU A 209 13.30 -15.07 9.14
N GLY A 210 12.20 -14.52 8.60
CA GLY A 210 10.95 -14.35 9.35
C GLY A 210 9.75 -13.86 8.55
N PHE A 211 9.95 -13.29 7.36
CA PHE A 211 8.86 -12.92 6.46
C PHE A 211 8.95 -13.71 5.16
N THR A 212 8.43 -14.93 5.17
CA THR A 212 7.90 -15.53 3.94
C THR A 212 6.57 -14.85 3.65
N VAL A 213 6.54 -14.06 2.58
CA VAL A 213 5.29 -13.63 1.92
C VAL A 213 4.63 -14.86 1.31
#